data_AF-A0A432RM72-F1
#
_entry.id   AF-A0A432RM72-F1
#
_cell.length_a   1.000
_cell.length_b   1.000
_cell.length_c   1.000
_cell.angle_alpha   90.00
_cell.angle_beta   90.00
_cell.angle_gamma   90.00
#
_symmetry.space_group_name_H-M   'P 1'
#
loop_
_entity.id
_entity.type
_entity.pdbx_description
1 polymer ?
#
loop_
_entity_poly.entity_id
_entity_poly.type
_entity_poly.pdbx_seq_one_letter_code
_entity_poly.pdbx_strand_id
1 'polypeptide(L)'
;MLQMLLTTAPIFILMGLGYSAVRTQLVSDESIAGMAKLVMYFTLPALIFSTLAKMDPSDVFIPEYLIAFSLASLMSLTIGLLFALYVLKNSSLAASLKGAGMACSNSGFFGYPVMLLVFDDPPTTAFAMTLIGENAVVLPVVFALLSYFSAKDQGMSLGRTLLDTLKRLAACSSHNFI
;
A
#
# COMPACT_ATOMS: atom_id res chain seq x y z
N MET A 1 10.14 22.45 -13.77
CA MET A 1 8.68 22.25 -13.96
C MET A 1 8.37 21.13 -14.95
N LEU A 2 8.77 21.21 -16.23
CA LEU A 2 8.48 20.15 -17.22
C LEU A 2 9.09 18.77 -16.86
N GLN A 3 10.27 18.74 -16.24
CA GLN A 3 10.89 17.49 -15.77
C GLN A 3 10.08 16.76 -14.70
N MET A 4 9.44 17.44 -13.75
CA MET A 4 8.56 16.78 -12.77
C MET A 4 7.38 16.10 -13.46
N LEU A 5 6.80 16.78 -14.46
CA LEU A 5 5.71 16.22 -15.25
C LEU A 5 6.18 14.99 -16.02
N LEU A 6 7.36 15.03 -16.65
CA LEU A 6 7.90 13.88 -17.38
C LEU A 6 8.25 12.69 -16.48
N THR A 7 8.74 12.91 -15.26
CA THR A 7 9.05 11.82 -14.32
C THR A 7 7.80 11.17 -13.75
N THR A 8 6.73 11.94 -13.53
CA THR A 8 5.49 11.42 -12.91
C THR A 8 4.41 11.03 -13.93
N ALA A 9 4.48 11.54 -15.15
CA ALA A 9 3.56 11.23 -16.25
C ALA A 9 3.36 9.72 -16.48
N PRO A 10 4.39 8.85 -16.46
CA PRO A 10 4.19 7.42 -16.67
C PRO A 10 3.20 6.81 -15.67
N ILE A 11 3.25 7.23 -14.40
CA ILE A 11 2.36 6.74 -13.35
C ILE A 11 0.93 7.21 -13.60
N PHE A 12 0.75 8.49 -13.94
CA PHE A 12 -0.57 9.04 -14.26
C PHE A 12 -1.18 8.44 -15.54
N ILE A 13 -0.37 8.20 -16.56
CA ILE A 13 -0.79 7.51 -17.79
C ILE A 13 -1.22 6.09 -17.45
N LEU A 14 -0.45 5.36 -16.64
CA LEU A 14 -0.79 4.00 -16.24
C LEU A 14 -2.10 3.94 -15.43
N MET A 15 -2.30 4.87 -14.50
CA MET A 15 -3.56 5.02 -13.76
C MET A 15 -4.73 5.33 -14.69
N GLY A 16 -4.55 6.24 -15.66
CA GLY A 16 -5.55 6.58 -16.66
C GLY A 16 -5.90 5.42 -17.59
N LEU A 17 -4.92 4.62 -17.98
CA LEU A 17 -5.11 3.39 -18.76
C LEU A 17 -5.88 2.34 -17.96
N GLY A 18 -5.50 2.11 -16.70
CA GLY A 18 -6.23 1.20 -15.80
C GLY A 18 -7.69 1.62 -15.62
N TYR A 19 -7.94 2.91 -15.38
CA TYR A 19 -9.30 3.46 -15.29
C TYR A 19 -10.08 3.27 -16.60
N SER A 20 -9.45 3.57 -17.73
CA SER A 20 -10.09 3.42 -19.05
C SER A 20 -10.41 1.97 -19.36
N ALA A 21 -9.52 1.03 -19.03
CA ALA A 21 -9.73 -0.41 -19.25
C ALA A 21 -10.94 -0.96 -18.47
N VAL A 22 -11.15 -0.48 -17.24
CA VAL A 22 -12.36 -0.80 -16.46
C VAL A 22 -13.59 -0.12 -17.05
N ARG A 23 -13.49 1.18 -17.40
CA ARG A 23 -14.61 1.94 -17.96
C ARG A 23 -15.11 1.38 -19.30
N THR A 24 -14.20 0.87 -20.14
CA THR A 24 -14.54 0.26 -21.44
C THR A 24 -14.93 -1.21 -21.31
N GLN A 25 -15.07 -1.76 -20.09
CA GLN A 25 -15.35 -3.18 -19.82
C GLN A 25 -14.33 -4.15 -20.45
N LEU A 26 -13.12 -3.68 -20.75
CA LEU A 26 -12.03 -4.53 -21.21
C LEU A 26 -11.56 -5.46 -20.08
N VAL A 27 -11.73 -4.99 -18.84
CA VAL A 27 -11.55 -5.74 -17.60
C VAL A 27 -12.92 -5.88 -16.94
N SER A 28 -13.36 -7.11 -16.68
CA SER A 28 -14.61 -7.37 -15.97
C SER A 28 -14.48 -7.10 -14.47
N ASP A 29 -15.58 -6.76 -13.81
CA ASP A 29 -15.61 -6.52 -12.35
C ASP A 29 -15.10 -7.73 -11.54
N GLU A 30 -15.36 -8.96 -12.02
CA GLU A 30 -14.84 -10.19 -11.42
C GLU A 30 -13.30 -10.28 -11.49
N SER A 31 -12.71 -9.78 -12.58
CA SER A 31 -11.25 -9.75 -12.76
C SER A 31 -10.59 -8.76 -11.79
N ILE A 32 -11.27 -7.67 -11.43
CA ILE A 32 -10.78 -6.67 -10.46
C ILE A 32 -10.58 -7.33 -9.10
N ALA A 33 -11.55 -8.12 -8.63
CA ALA A 33 -11.44 -8.82 -7.35
C ALA A 33 -10.28 -9.84 -7.34
N GLY A 34 -10.05 -10.53 -8.47
CA GLY A 34 -8.92 -11.44 -8.63
C GLY A 34 -7.56 -10.73 -8.59
N MET A 35 -7.43 -9.61 -9.30
CA MET A 35 -6.21 -8.80 -9.31
C MET A 35 -5.93 -8.17 -7.95
N ALA A 36 -6.95 -7.66 -7.26
CA ALA A 36 -6.81 -7.11 -5.92
C ALA A 36 -6.23 -8.15 -4.95
N LYS A 37 -6.68 -9.42 -5.02
CA LYS A 37 -6.09 -10.51 -4.23
C LYS A 37 -4.63 -10.74 -4.58
N LEU A 38 -4.28 -10.79 -5.86
CA LEU A 38 -2.89 -10.96 -6.29
C LEU A 38 -1.99 -9.86 -5.72
N VAL A 39 -2.44 -8.60 -5.82
CA VAL A 39 -1.72 -7.46 -5.27
C VAL A 39 -1.52 -7.63 -3.76
N MET A 40 -2.60 -7.93 -3.03
CA MET A 40 -2.58 -8.07 -1.57
C MET A 40 -1.70 -9.21 -1.07
N TYR A 41 -1.72 -10.38 -1.74
CA TYR A 41 -1.02 -11.57 -1.28
C TYR A 41 0.42 -11.71 -1.81
N PHE A 42 0.71 -11.18 -3.01
CA PHE A 42 2.00 -11.38 -3.65
C PHE A 42 2.74 -10.07 -3.88
N THR A 43 2.11 -9.11 -4.55
CA THR A 43 2.81 -7.89 -4.97
C THR A 43 3.19 -7.02 -3.77
N LEU A 44 2.29 -6.86 -2.79
CA LEU A 44 2.54 -6.02 -1.63
C LEU A 44 3.64 -6.59 -0.71
N PRO A 45 3.60 -7.88 -0.31
CA PRO A 45 4.71 -8.46 0.44
C PRO A 45 6.04 -8.44 -0.33
N ALA A 46 6.01 -8.71 -1.64
CA ALA A 46 7.21 -8.67 -2.48
C ALA A 46 7.79 -7.25 -2.59
N LEU A 47 6.94 -6.23 -2.67
CA LEU A 47 7.37 -4.82 -2.68
C LEU A 47 8.07 -4.45 -1.36
N ILE A 48 7.49 -4.83 -0.22
CA ILE A 48 8.08 -4.59 1.10
C ILE A 48 9.45 -5.27 1.19
N PHE A 49 9.51 -6.57 0.86
CA PHE A 49 10.76 -7.33 0.93
C PHE A 49 11.83 -6.81 -0.03
N SER A 50 11.46 -6.53 -1.29
CA SER A 50 12.40 -5.96 -2.27
C SER A 50 12.92 -4.60 -1.83
N THR A 51 12.15 -3.81 -1.10
CA THR A 51 12.61 -2.50 -0.65
C THR A 51 13.54 -2.62 0.55
N LEU A 52 13.21 -3.50 1.50
CA LEU A 52 14.11 -3.85 2.60
C LEU A 52 15.45 -4.41 2.11
N ALA A 53 15.44 -5.25 1.08
CA ALA A 53 16.64 -5.88 0.52
C ALA A 53 17.57 -4.92 -0.25
N LYS A 54 17.06 -3.77 -0.69
CA LYS A 54 17.84 -2.75 -1.43
C LYS A 54 18.41 -1.64 -0.54
N MET A 55 18.19 -1.74 0.77
CA MET A 55 18.60 -0.73 1.73
C MET A 55 20.05 -0.94 2.15
N ASP A 56 20.92 0.05 1.90
CA ASP A 56 22.30 0.03 2.39
C ASP A 56 22.35 0.48 3.88
N PRO A 57 22.96 -0.30 4.79
CA PRO A 57 23.01 0.04 6.22
C PRO A 57 23.95 1.21 6.57
N SER A 58 24.69 1.73 5.60
CA SER A 58 25.80 2.68 5.82
C SER A 58 25.44 4.16 5.69
N ASP A 59 24.18 4.50 5.45
CA ASP A 59 23.72 5.89 5.50
C ASP A 59 23.65 6.37 6.95
N VAL A 60 24.17 7.57 7.23
CA VAL A 60 24.22 8.22 8.55
C VAL A 60 22.82 8.21 9.17
N PHE A 61 22.53 7.19 9.97
CA PHE A 61 21.22 6.95 10.54
C PHE A 61 20.97 7.92 11.69
N ILE A 62 19.92 8.74 11.59
CA ILE A 62 19.47 9.74 12.56
C ILE A 62 18.13 9.18 13.08
N PRO A 63 18.15 8.41 14.19
CA PRO A 63 16.97 7.75 14.71
C PRO A 63 15.83 8.72 15.02
N GLU A 64 16.17 9.94 15.45
CA GLU A 64 15.20 10.97 15.82
C GLU A 64 14.36 11.39 14.60
N TYR A 65 15.00 11.56 13.44
CA TYR A 65 14.30 11.89 12.21
C TYR A 65 13.38 10.74 11.77
N LEU A 66 13.87 9.51 11.82
CA LEU A 66 13.09 8.34 11.43
C LEU A 66 11.85 8.16 12.31
N ILE A 67 12.01 8.32 13.64
CA ILE A 67 10.92 8.22 14.61
C ILE A 67 9.92 9.34 14.37
N ALA A 68 10.38 10.59 14.24
CA ALA A 68 9.52 11.74 14.01
C ALA A 68 8.71 11.60 12.71
N PHE A 69 9.37 11.21 11.62
CA PHE A 69 8.74 10.98 10.32
C PHE A 69 7.70 9.84 10.39
N SER A 70 8.07 8.72 11.00
CA SER A 70 7.19 7.56 11.12
C SER A 70 5.96 7.89 11.98
N LEU A 71 6.12 8.59 13.10
CA LEU A 71 5.02 9.05 13.94
C LEU A 71 4.11 10.02 13.20
N ALA A 72 4.66 11.02 12.52
CA ALA A 72 3.87 11.98 11.74
C ALA A 72 3.06 11.28 10.65
N SER A 73 3.66 10.30 9.97
CA SER A 73 2.98 9.52 8.93
C SER A 73 1.87 8.63 9.49
N LEU A 74 2.10 7.99 10.64
CA LEU A 74 1.09 7.19 11.34
C LEU A 74 -0.03 8.06 11.92
N MET A 75 0.28 9.28 12.35
CA MET A 75 -0.73 10.26 12.73
C MET A 75 -1.57 10.68 11.53
N SER A 76 -0.96 10.95 10.38
CA SER A 76 -1.68 11.25 9.13
C SER A 76 -2.61 10.10 8.72
N LEU A 77 -2.10 8.86 8.79
CA LEU A 77 -2.89 7.64 8.56
C LEU A 77 -4.11 7.58 9.47
N THR A 78 -3.90 7.78 10.77
CA THR A 78 -4.95 7.72 11.79
C THR A 78 -5.97 8.84 11.59
N ILE A 79 -5.52 10.07 11.38
CA ILE A 79 -6.39 11.22 11.13
C ILE A 79 -7.24 10.98 9.88
N GLY A 80 -6.62 10.53 8.77
CA GLY A 80 -7.33 10.22 7.54
C GLY A 80 -8.35 9.09 7.70
N LEU A 81 -8.00 8.03 8.43
CA LEU A 81 -8.89 6.92 8.73
C LEU A 81 -10.08 7.39 9.59
N LEU A 82 -9.84 8.05 10.72
CA LEU A 82 -10.88 8.53 11.62
C LEU A 82 -11.78 9.56 10.92
N PHE A 83 -11.20 10.47 10.15
CA PHE A 83 -11.97 11.44 9.36
C PHE A 83 -12.88 10.74 8.36
N ALA A 84 -12.38 9.74 7.64
CA ALA A 84 -13.18 8.99 6.69
C ALA A 84 -14.27 8.14 7.37
N LEU A 85 -14.02 7.60 8.57
CA LEU A 85 -14.98 6.82 9.34
C LEU A 85 -16.08 7.69 9.95
N TYR A 86 -15.71 8.76 10.65
CA TYR A 86 -16.64 9.53 11.48
C TYR A 86 -17.27 10.71 10.75
N VAL A 87 -16.53 11.37 9.86
CA VAL A 87 -17.04 12.54 9.14
C VAL A 87 -17.66 12.14 7.81
N LEU A 88 -16.93 11.35 7.01
CA LEU A 88 -17.42 10.91 5.69
C LEU A 88 -18.34 9.69 5.75
N LYS A 89 -18.42 9.00 6.90
CA LYS A 89 -19.24 7.80 7.13
C LYS A 89 -18.99 6.70 6.08
N ASN A 90 -17.75 6.57 5.63
CA ASN A 90 -17.35 5.55 4.68
C ASN A 90 -17.34 4.15 5.32
N SER A 91 -17.45 3.09 4.49
CA SER A 91 -17.17 1.72 4.95
C SER A 91 -15.74 1.60 5.48
N SER A 92 -15.51 0.63 6.37
CA SER A 92 -14.20 0.47 7.02
C SER A 92 -13.07 0.24 6.01
N LEU A 93 -13.35 -0.50 4.92
CA LEU A 93 -12.39 -0.71 3.83
C LEU A 93 -12.10 0.59 3.07
N ALA A 94 -13.14 1.34 2.68
CA ALA A 94 -12.98 2.60 1.95
C ALA A 94 -12.29 3.68 2.80
N ALA A 95 -12.56 3.71 4.10
CA ALA A 95 -11.87 4.61 5.03
C ALA A 95 -10.38 4.26 5.19
N SER A 96 -10.05 2.96 5.23
CA SER A 96 -8.66 2.48 5.30
C SER A 96 -7.87 2.81 4.05
N LEU A 97 -8.51 2.71 2.87
CA LEU A 97 -7.90 3.11 1.62
C LEU A 97 -7.64 4.62 1.55
N LYS A 98 -8.56 5.44 2.07
CA LYS A 98 -8.38 6.90 2.18
C LYS A 98 -7.28 7.27 3.18
N GLY A 99 -7.24 6.62 4.34
CA GLY A 99 -6.17 6.80 5.32
C GLY A 99 -4.81 6.41 4.74
N ALA A 100 -4.73 5.29 4.02
CA ALA A 100 -3.52 4.87 3.30
C ALA A 100 -3.05 5.94 2.31
N GLY A 101 -3.97 6.53 1.54
CA GLY A 101 -3.67 7.63 0.62
C GLY A 101 -3.16 8.92 1.30
N MET A 102 -3.53 9.15 2.56
CA MET A 102 -3.03 10.29 3.35
C MET A 102 -1.64 10.07 3.95
N ALA A 103 -1.28 8.81 4.20
CA ALA A 103 0.00 8.44 4.81
C ALA A 103 1.11 8.19 3.78
N CYS A 104 0.75 7.59 2.64
CA CYS A 104 1.66 7.30 1.55
C CYS A 104 1.83 8.55 0.66
N SER A 105 2.75 9.42 1.07
CA SER A 105 2.97 10.75 0.47
C SER A 105 3.62 10.71 -0.93
N ASN A 106 3.93 9.52 -1.44
CA ASN A 106 4.55 9.32 -2.75
C ASN A 106 5.92 10.06 -2.82
N SER A 107 6.69 9.94 -1.75
CA SER A 107 7.98 10.61 -1.57
C SER A 107 8.97 10.21 -2.65
N GLY A 108 8.96 8.94 -3.06
CA GLY A 108 9.82 8.39 -4.10
C GLY A 108 9.59 8.99 -5.49
N PHE A 109 8.33 9.11 -5.94
CA PHE A 109 8.07 9.54 -7.32
C PHE A 109 7.84 11.04 -7.46
N PHE A 110 7.23 11.70 -6.47
CA PHE A 110 7.00 13.16 -6.52
C PHE A 110 7.98 13.94 -5.65
N GLY A 111 8.29 13.45 -4.44
CA GLY A 111 9.20 14.13 -3.51
C GLY A 111 10.64 14.25 -4.03
N TYR A 112 11.16 13.20 -4.67
CA TYR A 112 12.53 13.20 -5.19
C TYR A 112 12.79 14.27 -6.27
N PRO A 113 12.00 14.37 -7.37
CA PRO A 113 12.16 15.45 -8.33
C PRO A 113 11.98 16.85 -7.74
N VAL A 114 11.07 17.01 -6.77
CA VAL A 114 10.84 18.29 -6.09
C VAL A 114 12.06 18.69 -5.27
N MET A 115 12.64 17.76 -4.50
CA MET A 115 13.85 18.00 -3.73
C MET A 115 15.00 18.49 -4.61
N LEU A 116 15.25 17.80 -5.73
CA LEU A 116 16.31 18.17 -6.68
C LEU A 116 16.11 19.53 -7.35
N LEU A 117 14.87 20.02 -7.40
CA LEU A 117 14.53 21.30 -8.04
C LEU A 117 14.50 22.48 -7.07
N VAL A 118 14.33 22.23 -5.78
CA VAL A 118 14.21 23.26 -4.74
C VAL A 118 15.52 23.52 -4.03
N PHE A 119 16.36 22.51 -3.86
CA PHE A 119 17.62 22.61 -3.14
C PHE A 119 18.80 22.58 -4.11
N ASP A 120 19.69 23.56 -4.01
CA ASP A 120 20.97 23.56 -4.74
C ASP A 120 21.89 22.42 -4.24
N ASP A 121 21.84 22.11 -2.95
CA ASP A 121 22.45 20.93 -2.33
C ASP A 121 21.36 20.06 -1.67
N PRO A 122 20.84 19.04 -2.38
CA PRO A 122 19.69 18.29 -1.91
C PRO A 122 20.03 17.41 -0.70
N PRO A 123 19.19 17.41 0.36
CA PRO A 123 19.42 16.62 1.58
C PRO A 123 19.12 15.13 1.34
N THR A 124 19.98 14.46 0.56
CA THR A 124 19.82 13.06 0.14
C THR A 124 19.72 12.08 1.30
N THR A 125 20.45 12.33 2.40
CA THR A 125 20.38 11.50 3.61
C THR A 125 19.01 11.56 4.29
N ALA A 126 18.41 12.76 4.41
CA ALA A 126 17.08 12.90 4.99
C ALA A 126 16.03 12.24 4.10
N PHE A 127 16.17 12.37 2.78
CA PHE A 127 15.30 11.71 1.81
C PHE A 127 15.40 10.17 1.87
N ALA A 128 16.62 9.63 2.00
CA ALA A 128 16.84 8.21 2.21
C ALA A 128 16.12 7.73 3.48
N MET A 129 16.19 8.49 4.58
CA MET A 129 15.46 8.17 5.82
C MET A 129 13.94 8.22 5.67
N THR A 130 13.41 9.18 4.90
CA THR A 130 11.99 9.23 4.55
C THR A 130 11.58 7.92 3.87
N LEU A 131 12.36 7.47 2.87
CA LEU A 131 12.09 6.21 2.18
C LEU A 131 12.20 5.00 3.11
N ILE A 132 13.17 4.99 4.02
CA ILE A 132 13.32 3.94 5.03
C ILE A 132 12.07 3.89 5.94
N GLY A 133 11.66 5.03 6.51
CA GLY A 133 10.48 5.08 7.38
C GLY A 133 9.21 4.68 6.64
N GLU A 134 9.06 5.13 5.39
CA GLU A 134 7.90 4.81 4.56
C GLU A 134 7.84 3.31 4.26
N ASN A 135 8.94 2.68 3.84
CA ASN A 135 8.94 1.28 3.44
C ASN A 135 9.05 0.28 4.60
N ALA A 136 9.77 0.64 5.68
CA ALA A 136 9.96 -0.25 6.83
C ALA A 136 8.82 -0.15 7.85
N VAL A 137 8.14 1.00 7.93
CA VAL A 137 7.11 1.24 8.96
C VAL A 137 5.75 1.52 8.34
N VAL A 138 5.64 2.57 7.52
CA VAL A 138 4.33 3.06 7.06
C VAL A 138 3.63 2.05 6.15
N LEU A 139 4.31 1.55 5.12
CA LEU A 139 3.75 0.60 4.15
C LEU A 139 3.29 -0.71 4.82
N PRO A 140 4.10 -1.39 5.65
CA PRO A 140 3.64 -2.58 6.38
C PRO A 140 2.40 -2.33 7.22
N VAL A 141 2.33 -1.20 7.95
CA VAL A 141 1.16 -0.85 8.77
C VAL A 141 -0.07 -0.61 7.90
N VAL A 142 0.08 0.13 6.80
CA VAL A 142 -0.99 0.38 5.84
C VAL A 142 -1.51 -0.94 5.26
N PHE A 143 -0.64 -1.86 4.85
CA PHE A 143 -1.05 -3.15 4.30
C PHE A 143 -1.67 -4.08 5.35
N ALA A 144 -1.17 -4.06 6.59
CA ALA A 144 -1.79 -4.78 7.70
C ALA A 144 -3.22 -4.28 7.98
N LEU A 145 -3.43 -2.95 7.96
CA LEU A 145 -4.77 -2.38 8.13
C LEU A 145 -5.69 -2.73 6.96
N LEU A 146 -5.23 -2.57 5.71
CA LEU A 146 -6.02 -2.89 4.53
C LEU A 146 -6.40 -4.38 4.49
N SER A 147 -5.48 -5.28 4.84
CA SER A 147 -5.76 -6.71 4.89
C SER A 147 -6.77 -7.05 6.01
N TYR A 148 -6.63 -6.45 7.18
CA TYR A 148 -7.57 -6.60 8.28
C TYR A 148 -8.98 -6.16 7.90
N PHE A 149 -9.13 -4.95 7.33
CA PHE A 149 -10.44 -4.43 6.96
C PHE A 149 -11.03 -5.12 5.73
N SER A 150 -10.21 -5.55 4.78
CA SER A 150 -10.68 -6.37 3.66
C SER A 150 -11.21 -7.73 4.13
N ALA A 151 -10.56 -8.36 5.11
CA ALA A 151 -11.05 -9.61 5.69
C ALA A 151 -12.35 -9.41 6.49
N LYS A 152 -12.48 -8.28 7.18
CA LYS A 152 -13.68 -7.92 7.96
C LYS A 152 -14.89 -7.63 7.07
N ASP A 153 -14.71 -6.90 5.97
CA ASP A 153 -15.79 -6.49 5.05
C ASP A 153 -16.35 -7.68 4.25
N GLN A 154 -15.53 -8.71 3.99
CA GLN A 154 -15.99 -9.96 3.37
C GLN A 154 -16.81 -10.86 4.32
N GLY A 155 -17.07 -10.46 5.56
CA GLY A 155 -17.90 -11.22 6.50
C GLY A 155 -17.35 -12.61 6.86
N MET A 156 -16.06 -12.84 6.62
CA MET A 156 -15.41 -14.12 6.89
C MET A 156 -15.17 -14.25 8.40
N SER A 157 -16.10 -14.96 9.07
CA SER A 157 -15.83 -15.52 10.39
C SER A 157 -14.56 -16.36 10.29
N LEU A 158 -13.52 -15.97 11.03
CA LEU A 158 -12.26 -16.71 11.19
C LEU A 158 -12.52 -18.21 11.43
N GLY A 159 -13.58 -18.53 12.18
CA GLY A 159 -14.03 -19.90 12.42
C GLY A 159 -14.64 -20.60 11.21
N ARG A 160 -15.39 -19.91 10.35
CA ARG A 160 -15.95 -20.52 9.11
C ARG A 160 -14.88 -20.75 8.05
N THR A 161 -13.89 -19.87 7.93
CA THR A 161 -12.75 -20.07 7.02
C THR A 161 -11.90 -21.26 7.45
N LEU A 162 -11.66 -21.41 8.76
CA LEU A 162 -10.99 -22.60 9.33
C LEU A 162 -11.81 -23.87 9.09
N LEU A 163 -13.13 -23.81 9.32
CA LEU A 163 -14.02 -24.95 9.12
C LEU A 163 -14.14 -25.35 7.63
N ASP A 164 -14.19 -24.38 6.72
CA ASP A 164 -14.27 -24.63 5.27
C ASP A 164 -12.93 -25.12 4.72
N THR A 165 -11.80 -24.66 5.26
CA THR A 165 -10.48 -25.18 4.90
C THR A 165 -10.31 -26.61 5.40
N LEU A 166 -10.75 -26.91 6.63
CA LEU A 166 -10.78 -28.27 7.18
C LEU A 166 -11.72 -29.19 6.39
N LYS A 167 -12.91 -28.71 6.00
CA LYS A 167 -13.86 -29.47 5.17
C LYS A 167 -13.33 -29.71 3.76
N ARG A 168 -12.66 -28.73 3.14
CA ARG A 168 -12.03 -28.88 1.82
C ARG A 168 -10.84 -29.83 1.85
N LEU A 169 -10.05 -29.82 2.92
CA LEU A 169 -8.98 -30.81 3.15
C LEU A 169 -9.55 -32.21 3.39
N ALA A 170 -10.62 -32.34 4.17
CA ALA A 170 -11.30 -33.61 4.40
C ALA A 170 -11.97 -34.16 3.12
N ALA A 171 -12.55 -33.30 2.28
CA ALA A 171 -13.13 -33.69 0.99
C ALA A 171 -12.07 -34.04 -0.06
N CYS A 172 -10.90 -33.40 -0.02
CA CYS A 172 -9.76 -33.75 -0.88
C CYS A 172 -9.15 -35.11 -0.49
N SER A 173 -9.29 -35.53 0.78
CA SER A 173 -8.87 -36.85 1.24
C SER A 173 -9.84 -37.99 0.87
N SER A 174 -11.05 -37.70 0.40
CA SER A 174 -12.07 -38.72 0.13
C SER A 174 -12.38 -38.95 -1.35
N HIS A 175 -11.84 -38.15 -2.27
CA HIS A 175 -11.94 -38.44 -3.71
C HIS A 175 -10.71 -39.21 -4.18
N ASN A 176 -10.89 -40.54 -4.15
CA ASN A 176 -10.02 -41.57 -4.71
C ASN A 176 -9.35 -41.15 -6.02
N PHE A 177 -8.03 -41.35 -6.04
CA PHE A 177 -7.28 -41.78 -7.21
C PHE A 177 -8.00 -42.96 -7.88
N ILE A 178 -8.58 -42.73 -9.06
CA ILE A 178 -8.64 -43.69 -10.18
C ILE A 178 -8.35 -42.89 -11.44
#